data_AF-A0A6I9WV88-F1
#
_entry.id   AF-A0A6I9WV88-F1
#
_cell.length_a   1.000
_cell.length_b   1.000
_cell.length_c   1.000
_cell.angle_alpha   90.00
_cell.angle_beta   90.00
_cell.angle_gamma   90.00
#
_symmetry.space_group_name_H-M   'P 1'
#
loop_
_entity.id
_entity.type
_entity.pdbx_description
1 polymer ?
#
loop_
_entity_poly.entity_id
_entity_poly.type
_entity_poly.pdbx_seq_one_letter_code
_entity_poly.pdbx_strand_id
1 'polypeptide(L)'
;MPADNRRMENSRNNENASTNQTSARGERKSTRGSRQKAVDNLSKKFLRNFDPEHSEREKRKLYRRLYQSHRKHVYDEKGIYIRTSDDLCDCLSLDCPGCHFPCPKCSSPKCGHDCRNNRKWTYDSIVLEGSEPVIKNPLLKDTETK
;
A
#
# COMPACT_ATOMS: atom_id res chain seq x y z
N MET A 1 27.99 -45.84 -19.22
CA MET A 1 29.18 -45.72 -20.11
C MET A 1 28.64 -45.63 -21.53
N PRO A 2 29.02 -44.65 -22.36
CA PRO A 2 30.37 -44.13 -22.53
C PRO A 2 30.51 -42.61 -22.30
N ALA A 3 31.77 -42.21 -22.18
CA ALA A 3 32.26 -40.84 -22.10
C ALA A 3 32.45 -40.24 -23.49
N ASP A 4 32.47 -38.91 -23.60
CA ASP A 4 33.38 -38.28 -24.56
C ASP A 4 33.84 -36.87 -24.15
N ASN A 5 35.08 -36.61 -24.55
CA ASN A 5 36.05 -35.67 -24.02
C ASN A 5 36.18 -34.44 -24.96
N ARG A 6 36.47 -33.24 -24.42
CA ARG A 6 37.27 -32.13 -25.03
C ARG A 6 37.06 -30.87 -24.17
N ARG A 7 37.98 -30.45 -23.29
CA ARG A 7 39.37 -29.97 -23.47
C ARG A 7 39.44 -28.70 -24.33
N MET A 8 39.61 -27.54 -23.69
CA MET A 8 40.57 -26.54 -24.16
C MET A 8 41.08 -25.68 -22.99
N GLU A 9 42.40 -25.55 -23.00
CA GLU A 9 43.31 -25.03 -21.98
C GLU A 9 43.42 -23.50 -21.94
N ASN A 10 44.26 -23.09 -20.98
CA ASN A 10 45.21 -21.98 -21.00
C ASN A 10 44.76 -20.69 -20.32
N SER A 11 45.61 -20.01 -19.55
CA SER A 11 46.85 -20.37 -18.87
C SER A 11 47.15 -19.23 -17.91
N ARG A 12 47.85 -19.56 -16.83
CA ARG A 12 48.37 -18.63 -15.82
C ARG A 12 49.27 -17.58 -16.48
N ASN A 13 49.36 -16.39 -15.90
CA ASN A 13 50.61 -15.93 -15.30
C ASN A 13 50.42 -14.64 -14.49
N ASN A 14 50.88 -14.74 -13.24
CA ASN A 14 51.10 -13.69 -12.28
C ASN A 14 52.60 -13.42 -12.28
N GLU A 15 53.03 -12.21 -12.58
CA GLU A 15 54.40 -11.76 -12.32
C GLU A 15 54.38 -10.41 -11.62
N ASN A 16 54.74 -10.45 -10.34
CA ASN A 16 55.13 -9.33 -9.52
C ASN A 16 56.60 -9.02 -9.83
N ALA A 17 56.91 -7.78 -10.23
CA ALA A 17 58.26 -7.26 -10.23
C ALA A 17 58.28 -5.93 -9.46
N SER A 18 58.94 -5.94 -8.31
CA SER A 18 59.29 -4.75 -7.53
C SER A 18 60.63 -4.21 -8.02
N THR A 19 60.71 -2.91 -8.32
CA THR A 19 61.99 -2.18 -8.39
C THR A 19 61.84 -0.85 -7.67
N ASN A 20 62.77 -0.60 -6.73
CA ASN A 20 62.84 0.52 -5.81
C ASN A 20 63.37 1.83 -6.45
N GLN A 21 63.19 2.92 -5.67
CA GLN A 21 63.87 4.23 -5.70
C GLN A 21 63.24 5.25 -6.68
N THR A 22 62.73 6.41 -6.26
CA THR A 22 63.48 7.49 -5.60
C THR A 22 62.56 8.48 -4.87
N SER A 23 63.11 9.13 -3.86
CA SER A 23 62.50 10.18 -3.04
C SER A 23 62.25 11.48 -3.80
N ALA A 24 61.00 11.96 -3.80
CA ALA A 24 60.71 13.40 -3.92
C ALA A 24 59.44 13.72 -3.10
N ARG A 25 59.63 14.53 -2.06
CA ARG A 25 58.63 15.01 -1.11
C ARG A 25 57.70 16.01 -1.82
N GLY A 26 56.72 15.51 -2.57
CA GLY A 26 55.63 16.30 -3.12
C GLY A 26 54.58 16.61 -2.06
N GLU A 27 54.33 17.90 -1.80
CA GLU A 27 53.28 18.38 -0.91
C GLU A 27 51.94 17.70 -1.19
N ARG A 28 51.42 16.94 -0.22
CA ARG A 28 50.04 16.46 -0.25
C ARG A 28 49.11 17.66 -0.02
N LYS A 29 48.86 18.45 -1.06
CA LYS A 29 47.75 19.42 -1.08
C LYS A 29 46.47 18.63 -0.86
N SER A 30 45.83 18.87 0.28
CA SER A 30 44.54 18.34 0.69
C SER A 30 43.53 18.42 -0.46
N THR A 31 43.23 17.28 -1.10
CA THR A 31 42.21 17.15 -2.15
C THR A 31 40.78 17.17 -1.59
N ARG A 32 40.63 17.47 -0.29
CA ARG A 32 39.34 17.51 0.43
C ARG A 32 38.38 18.55 -0.17
N GLY A 33 38.90 19.65 -0.69
CA GLY A 33 38.10 20.69 -1.36
C GLY A 33 37.58 20.30 -2.74
N SER A 34 38.27 19.43 -3.48
CA SER A 34 37.86 19.00 -4.82
C SER A 34 36.72 17.97 -4.77
N ARG A 35 36.80 17.03 -3.82
CA ARG A 35 35.72 16.05 -3.56
C ARG A 35 34.45 16.75 -3.05
N GLN A 36 34.59 17.75 -2.19
CA GLN A 36 33.45 18.55 -1.71
C GLN A 36 32.77 19.31 -2.85
N LYS A 37 33.54 19.98 -3.72
CA LYS A 37 33.00 20.67 -4.89
C LYS A 37 32.33 19.73 -5.90
N ALA A 38 32.84 18.51 -6.07
CA ALA A 38 32.23 17.52 -6.95
C ALA A 38 30.86 17.05 -6.42
N VAL A 39 30.75 16.77 -5.11
CA VAL A 39 29.45 16.43 -4.50
C VAL A 39 28.50 17.63 -4.46
N ASP A 40 29.00 18.84 -4.26
CA ASP A 40 28.17 20.05 -4.27
C ASP A 40 27.65 20.38 -5.67
N ASN A 41 28.46 20.18 -6.72
CA ASN A 41 28.03 20.34 -8.11
C ASN A 41 27.04 19.24 -8.53
N LEU A 42 27.22 18.02 -8.03
CA LEU A 42 26.30 16.91 -8.27
C LEU A 42 24.97 17.17 -7.56
N SER A 43 24.99 17.53 -6.28
CA SER A 43 23.82 17.91 -5.49
C SER A 43 23.10 19.13 -6.06
N LYS A 44 23.81 20.17 -6.52
CA LYS A 44 23.18 21.32 -7.19
C LYS A 44 22.49 20.95 -8.51
N LYS A 45 22.99 19.95 -9.25
CA LYS A 45 22.31 19.43 -10.45
C LYS A 45 21.07 18.62 -10.09
N PHE A 46 21.12 17.84 -9.01
CA PHE A 46 19.98 17.03 -8.55
C PHE A 46 18.89 17.84 -7.84
N LEU A 47 19.24 18.90 -7.12
CA LEU A 47 18.29 19.76 -6.38
C LEU A 47 17.75 20.94 -7.21
N ARG A 48 18.22 21.14 -8.44
CA ARG A 48 17.85 22.27 -9.30
C ARG A 48 16.36 22.32 -9.66
N ASN A 49 15.70 21.17 -9.67
CA ASN A 49 14.26 21.02 -9.92
C ASN A 49 13.57 20.27 -8.77
N PHE A 50 14.23 20.15 -7.61
CA PHE A 50 13.61 19.55 -6.44
C PHE A 50 12.72 20.59 -5.78
N ASP A 51 11.46 20.59 -6.19
CA ASP A 51 10.43 21.43 -5.60
C ASP A 51 9.86 20.72 -4.37
N PRO A 52 10.12 21.19 -3.13
CA PRO A 52 9.68 20.53 -1.91
C PRO A 52 8.15 20.38 -1.84
N GLU A 53 7.42 21.27 -2.50
CA GLU A 53 5.95 21.31 -2.52
C GLU A 53 5.34 20.33 -3.54
N HIS A 54 6.07 19.97 -4.60
CA HIS A 54 5.61 19.11 -5.69
C HIS A 54 6.37 17.78 -5.83
N SER A 55 7.15 17.41 -4.82
CA SER A 55 7.89 16.14 -4.84
C SER A 55 6.95 14.96 -5.14
N GLU A 56 7.38 14.02 -5.98
CA GLU A 56 6.69 12.73 -6.19
C GLU A 56 6.43 11.98 -4.86
N ARG A 57 7.20 12.28 -3.81
CA ARG A 57 6.93 11.82 -2.44
C ARG A 57 5.70 12.49 -1.85
N GLU A 58 5.59 13.82 -1.93
CA GLU A 58 4.44 14.58 -1.43
C GLU A 58 3.18 14.26 -2.24
N LYS A 59 3.28 14.13 -3.56
CA LYS A 59 2.18 13.65 -4.41
C LYS A 59 1.68 12.27 -3.99
N ARG A 60 2.58 11.32 -3.68
CA ARG A 60 2.20 10.00 -3.14
C ARG A 60 1.57 10.08 -1.75
N LYS A 61 2.01 10.99 -0.87
CA LYS A 61 1.37 11.21 0.44
C LYS A 61 -0.03 11.80 0.27
N LEU A 62 -0.19 12.80 -0.60
CA LEU A 62 -1.48 13.40 -0.93
C LEU A 62 -2.43 12.37 -1.53
N TYR A 63 -1.99 11.62 -2.54
CA TYR A 63 -2.80 10.58 -3.17
C TYR A 63 -3.21 9.50 -2.16
N ARG A 64 -2.31 9.10 -1.25
CA ARG A 64 -2.65 8.18 -0.16
C ARG A 64 -3.73 8.76 0.76
N ARG A 65 -3.63 10.03 1.13
CA ARG A 65 -4.64 10.72 1.96
C ARG A 65 -6.00 10.81 1.25
N LEU A 66 -5.99 11.17 -0.03
CA LEU A 66 -7.20 11.27 -0.86
C LEU A 66 -7.86 9.90 -1.08
N TYR A 67 -7.09 8.86 -1.40
CA TYR A 67 -7.60 7.50 -1.64
C TYR A 67 -8.01 6.76 -0.36
N GLN A 68 -7.34 6.99 0.77
CA GLN A 68 -7.79 6.47 2.06
C GLN A 68 -9.08 7.15 2.54
N SER A 69 -9.23 8.44 2.25
CA SER A 69 -10.49 9.18 2.45
C SER A 69 -11.60 8.63 1.54
N HIS A 70 -11.28 8.30 0.29
CA HIS A 70 -12.20 7.70 -0.69
C HIS A 70 -12.45 6.19 -0.51
N ARG A 71 -12.14 5.60 0.65
CA ARG A 71 -12.70 4.29 1.02
C ARG A 71 -14.22 4.46 1.10
N LYS A 72 -14.88 4.19 -0.03
CA LYS A 72 -16.31 4.44 -0.27
C LYS A 72 -17.09 3.80 0.87
N HIS A 73 -17.81 4.63 1.61
CA HIS A 73 -18.76 4.13 2.58
C HIS A 73 -19.70 3.15 1.88
N VAL A 74 -20.05 2.07 2.58
CA VAL A 74 -21.00 1.08 2.09
C VAL A 74 -22.42 1.60 2.30
N TYR A 75 -22.61 2.38 3.37
CA TYR A 75 -23.87 3.00 3.74
C TYR A 75 -23.77 4.53 3.72
N ASP A 76 -24.89 5.18 3.45
CA ASP A 76 -25.05 6.63 3.50
C ASP A 76 -25.21 7.17 4.94
N GLU A 77 -25.46 8.47 5.08
CA GLU A 77 -25.70 9.14 6.36
C GLU A 77 -26.98 8.69 7.07
N LYS A 78 -27.91 8.04 6.36
CA LYS A 78 -29.18 7.52 6.88
C LYS A 78 -29.11 6.02 7.21
N GLY A 79 -28.01 5.35 6.86
CA GLY A 79 -27.84 3.92 7.03
C GLY A 79 -28.44 3.08 5.89
N ILE A 80 -28.64 3.67 4.71
CA ILE A 80 -29.09 3.05 3.47
C ILE A 80 -27.88 2.60 2.66
N TYR A 81 -27.96 1.42 2.03
CA TYR A 81 -26.87 0.86 1.24
C TYR A 81 -26.64 1.69 -0.03
N ILE A 82 -25.44 2.23 -0.24
CA ILE A 82 -25.18 3.21 -1.32
C ILE A 82 -25.35 2.60 -2.72
N ARG A 83 -24.97 1.33 -2.90
CA ARG A 83 -24.94 0.73 -4.25
C ARG A 83 -26.31 0.37 -4.79
N THR A 84 -27.24 -0.04 -3.93
CA THR A 84 -28.56 -0.52 -4.32
C THR A 84 -29.68 0.38 -3.79
N SER A 85 -29.36 1.38 -2.97
CA SER A 85 -30.31 2.27 -2.28
C SER A 85 -31.32 1.57 -1.36
N ASP A 86 -30.99 0.37 -0.88
CA ASP A 86 -31.86 -0.41 -0.01
C ASP A 86 -31.57 -0.18 1.49
N ASP A 87 -32.62 -0.10 2.30
CA ASP A 87 -32.53 0.01 3.76
C ASP A 87 -32.47 -1.39 4.42
N LEU A 88 -31.33 -2.07 4.24
CA LEU A 88 -31.08 -3.38 4.84
C LEU A 88 -30.72 -3.28 6.32
N CYS A 89 -31.51 -3.92 7.18
CA CYS A 89 -31.21 -4.05 8.61
C CYS A 89 -29.97 -4.94 8.83
N ASP A 90 -29.28 -4.77 9.95
CA ASP A 90 -28.10 -5.59 10.27
C ASP A 90 -28.41 -7.08 10.51
N CYS A 91 -29.69 -7.46 10.65
CA CYS A 91 -30.12 -8.85 10.61
C CYS A 91 -30.25 -9.44 9.19
N LEU A 92 -29.82 -8.67 8.16
CA LEU A 92 -29.87 -9.05 6.75
C LEU A 92 -31.29 -9.25 6.18
N SER A 93 -32.31 -8.64 6.81
CA SER A 93 -33.69 -8.61 6.32
C SER A 93 -34.10 -7.19 5.91
N LEU A 94 -34.71 -7.06 4.71
CA LEU A 94 -35.17 -5.78 4.13
C LEU A 94 -36.47 -5.30 4.80
N ASP A 95 -37.39 -6.22 5.09
CA ASP A 95 -38.70 -5.92 5.69
C ASP A 95 -38.63 -5.83 7.21
N CYS A 96 -37.43 -5.80 7.79
CA CYS A 96 -37.27 -5.72 9.23
C CYS A 96 -37.69 -4.33 9.74
N PRO A 97 -38.69 -4.22 10.65
CA PRO A 97 -39.05 -2.95 11.27
C PRO A 97 -37.97 -2.45 12.23
N GLY A 98 -37.10 -3.35 12.70
CA GLY A 98 -36.05 -3.10 13.68
C GLY A 98 -35.99 -4.23 14.70
N CYS A 99 -34.92 -5.02 14.66
CA CYS A 99 -34.71 -6.16 15.57
C CYS A 99 -33.68 -5.87 16.67
N HIS A 100 -33.04 -4.71 16.64
CA HIS A 100 -32.01 -4.31 17.59
C HIS A 100 -32.52 -3.20 18.51
N PHE A 101 -31.78 -2.96 19.59
CA PHE A 101 -32.03 -1.82 20.46
C PHE A 101 -31.80 -0.49 19.70
N PRO A 102 -32.53 0.58 20.04
CA PRO A 102 -32.35 1.89 19.41
C PRO A 102 -30.89 2.34 19.46
N CYS A 103 -30.32 2.63 18.29
CA CYS A 103 -28.92 3.03 18.18
C CYS A 103 -28.67 4.36 18.91
N PRO A 104 -27.61 4.51 19.71
CA PRO A 104 -27.32 5.78 20.39
C PRO A 104 -26.88 6.90 19.43
N LYS A 105 -26.47 6.58 18.19
CA LYS A 105 -26.01 7.58 17.20
C LYS A 105 -27.13 8.11 16.30
N CYS A 106 -28.04 7.23 15.86
CA CYS A 106 -29.08 7.58 14.88
C CYS A 106 -30.50 7.21 15.32
N SER A 107 -30.68 6.68 16.53
CA SER A 107 -31.95 6.24 17.11
C SER A 107 -32.69 5.15 16.32
N SER A 108 -32.09 4.63 15.25
CA SER A 108 -32.69 3.54 14.45
C SER A 108 -32.58 2.21 15.20
N PRO A 109 -33.66 1.40 15.23
CA PRO A 109 -33.65 0.04 15.77
C PRO A 109 -33.08 -1.00 14.79
N LYS A 110 -32.50 -0.57 13.66
CA LYS A 110 -31.96 -1.45 12.61
C LYS A 110 -30.43 -1.61 12.67
N CYS A 111 -29.74 -0.85 13.51
CA CYS A 111 -28.30 -0.97 13.69
C CYS A 111 -27.99 -2.09 14.68
N GLY A 112 -27.01 -2.92 14.37
CA GLY A 112 -26.47 -3.95 15.28
C GLY A 112 -25.45 -3.35 16.24
N HIS A 113 -24.25 -3.93 16.27
CA HIS A 113 -23.20 -3.47 17.21
C HIS A 113 -22.62 -2.09 16.85
N ASP A 114 -22.58 -1.74 15.57
CA ASP A 114 -22.13 -0.43 15.09
C ASP A 114 -23.21 0.22 14.24
N CYS A 115 -23.23 1.54 14.27
CA CYS A 115 -24.22 2.32 13.55
C CYS A 115 -24.04 2.16 12.03
N ARG A 116 -25.15 2.04 11.31
CA ARG A 116 -25.16 1.93 9.85
C ARG A 116 -24.75 3.24 9.17
N ASN A 117 -24.91 4.39 9.82
CA ASN A 117 -24.62 5.69 9.24
C ASN A 117 -23.14 5.83 8.88
N ASN A 118 -22.84 6.10 7.60
CA ASN A 118 -21.50 6.23 7.04
C ASN A 118 -20.58 5.03 7.35
N ARG A 119 -21.15 3.83 7.47
CA ARG A 119 -20.37 2.62 7.75
C ARG A 119 -19.65 2.14 6.50
N LYS A 120 -18.43 1.60 6.66
CA LYS A 120 -17.55 1.14 5.57
C LYS A 120 -17.59 -0.37 5.32
N TRP A 121 -18.41 -1.09 6.06
CA TRP A 121 -18.52 -2.54 6.00
C TRP A 121 -19.99 -2.94 6.15
N THR A 122 -20.31 -4.17 5.72
CA THR A 122 -21.61 -4.82 5.92
C THR A 122 -21.37 -6.27 6.32
N TYR A 123 -22.38 -6.94 6.87
CA TYR A 123 -22.29 -8.37 7.15
C TYR A 123 -22.45 -9.15 5.85
N ASP A 124 -21.64 -10.19 5.65
CA ASP A 124 -21.76 -11.07 4.49
C ASP A 124 -22.78 -12.17 4.74
N SER A 125 -22.71 -12.78 5.93
CA SER A 125 -23.66 -13.77 6.39
C SER A 125 -23.73 -13.81 7.92
N ILE A 126 -24.86 -14.33 8.44
CA ILE A 126 -25.08 -14.62 9.85
C ILE A 126 -25.27 -16.13 9.97
N VAL A 127 -24.45 -16.76 10.82
CA VAL A 127 -24.51 -18.20 11.12
C VAL A 127 -25.00 -18.34 12.55
N LEU A 128 -26.02 -19.18 12.75
CA LEU A 128 -26.54 -19.48 14.08
C LEU A 128 -25.86 -20.73 14.63
N GLU A 129 -25.28 -20.65 15.82
CA GLU A 129 -24.68 -21.82 16.45
C GLU A 129 -25.77 -22.84 16.83
N GLY A 130 -25.60 -24.10 16.39
CA GLY A 130 -26.56 -25.19 16.68
C GLY A 130 -27.78 -25.27 15.76
N SER A 131 -27.88 -24.40 14.75
CA SER A 131 -28.86 -24.55 13.68
C SER A 131 -28.20 -24.29 12.32
N GLU A 132 -28.61 -25.01 11.29
CA GLU A 132 -28.00 -24.92 9.96
C GLU A 132 -28.39 -23.68 9.09
N PRO A 133 -29.35 -22.78 9.44
CA PRO A 133 -29.65 -21.67 8.55
C PRO A 133 -28.54 -20.62 8.59
N VAL A 134 -27.98 -20.35 7.42
CA VAL A 134 -27.07 -19.24 7.16
C VAL A 134 -27.84 -18.14 6.45
N ILE A 135 -28.08 -17.01 7.13
CA ILE A 135 -28.71 -15.84 6.50
C ILE A 135 -27.61 -15.14 5.70
N LYS A 136 -27.76 -15.06 4.39
CA LYS A 136 -26.80 -14.37 3.50
C LYS A 136 -27.30 -12.97 3.17
N ASN A 137 -26.36 -12.05 2.96
CA ASN A 137 -26.70 -10.68 2.58
C ASN A 137 -27.28 -10.65 1.15
N PRO A 138 -28.53 -10.17 0.97
CA PRO A 138 -29.15 -10.13 -0.35
C PRO A 138 -28.48 -9.14 -1.31
N LEU A 139 -27.76 -8.14 -0.81
CA LEU A 139 -27.17 -7.04 -1.58
C LEU A 139 -25.73 -7.28 -2.04
N LEU A 140 -25.13 -8.40 -1.62
CA LEU A 140 -23.76 -8.77 -1.98
C LEU A 140 -23.67 -9.72 -3.18
N LYS A 141 -24.80 -10.01 -3.85
CA LYS A 141 -24.82 -10.89 -5.03
C LYS A 141 -23.98 -10.29 -6.16
N ASP A 142 -22.75 -10.81 -6.24
CA ASP A 142 -21.80 -10.94 -7.34
C ASP A 142 -21.59 -9.72 -8.24
N THR A 143 -20.59 -8.91 -7.89
CA THR A 143 -19.82 -8.10 -8.84
C THR A 143 -18.84 -8.95 -9.68
N GLU A 144 -19.25 -10.13 -10.15
CA GLU A 144 -18.42 -11.00 -11.00
C GLU A 144 -18.87 -11.02 -12.46
N THR A 145 -19.61 -10.02 -12.92
CA THR A 145 -19.92 -9.84 -14.34
C THR A 145 -19.50 -8.46 -14.82
N LYS A 146 -18.21 -8.32 -15.18
CA LYS A 146 -17.80 -7.72 -16.46
C LYS A 146 -16.31 -7.92 -16.75
#